data_AF-K7A5I6-F1
#
_entry.id   AF-K7A5I6-F1
#
_cell.length_a   1.000
_cell.length_b   1.000
_cell.length_c   1.000
_cell.angle_alpha   90.00
_cell.angle_beta   90.00
_cell.angle_gamma   90.00
#
_symmetry.space_group_name_H-M   'P 1'
#
loop_
_entity.id
_entity.type
_entity.pdbx_description
1 polymer ?
#
loop_
_entity_poly.entity_id
_entity_poly.type
_entity_poly.pdbx_seq_one_letter_code
_entity_poly.pdbx_strand_id
1 'polypeptide(L)'
;MTSNALILASDITEQAQHSGRRAGNSLEKIASEQGDNAMLAVFSEMDILTVAKIVREHDATIPSIATWLMDADSIKKLLNVEPSYWQNLDEESLFCAQTEAHSLLAQIFLSYEDDEKQLEILKAIIQDDFGLLYLSLPFIGHDFSELEYDEEQVSGSIEELLLKIKSLDEEAYREVMAVSTNGTLENIEAALKNNANKQRVTAVEMDTDDMFAPL
;
A
#
# COMPACT_ATOMS: atom_id res chain seq x y z
N MET A 1 -16.48 0.54 23.79
CA MET A 1 -15.88 -0.39 22.80
C MET A 1 -14.49 0.08 22.37
N THR A 2 -14.23 1.38 22.26
CA THR A 2 -12.91 1.98 21.96
C THR A 2 -11.74 1.51 22.84
N SER A 3 -11.96 1.26 24.14
CA SER A 3 -10.88 0.84 25.05
C SER A 3 -10.24 -0.51 24.70
N ASN A 4 -10.93 -1.44 24.01
CA ASN A 4 -10.35 -2.75 23.70
C ASN A 4 -9.51 -2.71 22.41
N ALA A 5 -9.98 -1.98 21.40
CA ALA A 5 -9.27 -1.80 20.15
C ALA A 5 -7.93 -1.06 20.36
N LEU A 6 -7.93 -0.01 21.19
CA LEU A 6 -6.72 0.76 21.50
C LEU A 6 -5.66 -0.05 22.26
N ILE A 7 -6.07 -0.94 23.18
CA ILE A 7 -5.14 -1.84 23.89
C ILE A 7 -4.54 -2.85 22.90
N LEU A 8 -5.37 -3.49 22.07
CA LEU A 8 -4.91 -4.43 21.05
C LEU A 8 -3.99 -3.74 20.03
N ALA A 9 -4.29 -2.51 19.63
CA ALA A 9 -3.45 -1.71 18.74
C ALA A 9 -2.08 -1.45 19.36
N SER A 10 -2.02 -1.03 20.63
CA SER A 10 -0.74 -0.84 21.34
C SER A 10 0.09 -2.12 21.38
N ASP A 11 -0.53 -3.26 21.70
CA ASP A 11 0.17 -4.56 21.76
C ASP A 11 0.70 -4.98 20.38
N ILE A 12 -0.06 -4.73 19.31
CA ILE A 12 0.34 -5.06 17.94
C ILE A 12 1.42 -4.11 17.45
N THR A 13 1.35 -2.82 17.77
CA THR A 13 2.39 -1.84 17.45
C THR A 13 3.73 -2.22 18.08
N GLU A 14 3.73 -2.64 19.35
CA GLU A 14 4.95 -3.15 20.01
C GLU A 14 5.50 -4.40 19.29
N GLN A 15 4.64 -5.33 18.88
CA GLN A 15 5.07 -6.50 18.09
C GLN A 15 5.66 -6.10 16.74
N ALA A 16 5.06 -5.12 16.07
CA ALA A 16 5.48 -4.65 14.76
C ALA A 16 6.82 -3.93 14.81
N GLN A 17 7.20 -3.30 15.93
CA GLN A 17 8.56 -2.78 16.13
C GLN A 17 9.61 -3.88 15.92
N HIS A 18 9.31 -5.11 16.36
CA HIS A 18 10.19 -6.26 16.23
C HIS A 18 10.01 -7.06 14.93
N SER A 19 8.77 -7.29 14.49
CA SER A 19 8.46 -8.02 13.26
C SER A 19 7.04 -7.71 12.76
N GLY A 20 6.94 -7.19 11.54
CA GLY A 20 5.66 -6.97 10.86
C GLY A 20 4.91 -8.28 10.64
N ARG A 21 5.61 -9.38 10.31
CA ARG A 21 4.98 -10.70 10.20
C ARG A 21 4.32 -11.17 11.49
N ARG A 22 4.97 -10.98 12.65
CA ARG A 22 4.41 -11.36 13.96
C ARG A 22 3.17 -10.54 14.29
N ALA A 23 3.24 -9.23 14.08
CA ALA A 23 2.10 -8.34 14.25
C ALA A 23 0.95 -8.71 13.30
N GLY A 24 1.26 -9.08 12.06
CA GLY A 24 0.29 -9.61 11.10
C GLY A 24 -0.43 -10.85 11.65
N ASN A 25 0.29 -11.88 12.08
CA ASN A 25 -0.33 -13.09 12.63
C ASN A 25 -1.27 -12.80 13.82
N SER A 26 -0.97 -11.77 14.63
CA SER A 26 -1.84 -11.33 15.71
C SER A 26 -3.12 -10.65 15.20
N LEU A 27 -3.04 -9.83 14.16
CA LEU A 27 -4.21 -9.23 13.49
C LEU A 27 -5.10 -10.28 12.84
N GLU A 28 -4.52 -11.29 12.17
CA GLU A 28 -5.24 -12.44 11.63
C GLU A 28 -5.99 -13.19 12.75
N LYS A 29 -5.36 -13.38 13.90
CA LYS A 29 -6.00 -14.00 15.06
C LYS A 29 -7.19 -13.17 15.56
N ILE A 30 -7.08 -11.84 15.58
CA ILE A 30 -8.19 -10.96 15.94
C ILE A 30 -9.33 -11.08 14.94
N ALA A 31 -9.05 -11.07 13.64
CA ALA A 31 -10.08 -11.25 12.62
C ALA A 31 -10.78 -12.62 12.74
N SER A 32 -10.03 -13.70 12.95
CA SER A 32 -10.61 -15.05 13.08
C SER A 32 -11.43 -15.25 14.37
N GLU A 33 -11.04 -14.62 15.48
CA GLU A 33 -11.73 -14.76 16.78
C GLU A 33 -12.85 -13.73 16.99
N GLN A 34 -12.70 -12.51 16.47
CA GLN A 34 -13.55 -11.36 16.78
C GLN A 34 -14.18 -10.70 15.54
N GLY A 35 -13.84 -11.17 14.33
CA GLY A 35 -14.35 -10.68 13.06
C GLY A 35 -13.58 -9.48 12.49
N ASP A 36 -13.74 -9.24 11.19
CA ASP A 36 -13.02 -8.21 10.43
C ASP A 36 -13.26 -6.79 10.99
N ASN A 37 -14.46 -6.50 11.50
CA ASN A 37 -14.77 -5.21 12.10
C ASN A 37 -13.93 -4.91 13.35
N ALA A 38 -13.57 -5.92 14.14
CA ALA A 38 -12.73 -5.74 15.31
C ALA A 38 -11.26 -5.51 14.89
N MET A 39 -10.79 -6.24 13.88
CA MET A 39 -9.47 -6.06 13.28
C MET A 39 -9.35 -4.67 12.64
N LEU A 40 -10.37 -4.20 11.91
CA LEU A 40 -10.42 -2.85 11.33
C LEU A 40 -10.40 -1.74 12.39
N ALA A 41 -11.11 -1.93 13.50
CA ALA A 41 -11.06 -0.99 14.62
C ALA A 41 -9.68 -0.92 15.27
N VAL A 42 -8.91 -2.02 15.25
CA VAL A 42 -7.52 -2.02 15.71
C VAL A 42 -6.62 -1.30 14.70
N PHE A 43 -6.79 -1.56 13.39
CA PHE A 43 -6.07 -0.87 12.33
C PHE A 43 -6.23 0.65 12.38
N SER A 44 -7.45 1.14 12.65
CA SER A 44 -7.72 2.58 12.71
C SER A 44 -7.03 3.30 13.87
N GLU A 45 -6.58 2.56 14.88
CA GLU A 45 -5.88 3.11 16.05
C GLU A 45 -4.34 2.99 15.90
N MET A 46 -3.85 2.36 14.83
CA MET A 46 -2.42 2.17 14.57
C MET A 46 -1.87 3.28 13.65
N ASP A 47 -0.60 3.62 13.83
CA ASP A 47 0.08 4.53 12.92
C ASP A 47 0.31 3.87 11.55
N ILE A 48 0.27 4.67 10.48
CA ILE A 48 0.34 4.17 9.12
C ILE A 48 1.71 3.53 8.78
N LEU A 49 2.79 3.89 9.48
CA LEU A 49 4.11 3.28 9.25
C LEU A 49 4.12 1.85 9.78
N THR A 50 3.55 1.62 10.96
CA THR A 50 3.35 0.29 11.52
C THR A 50 2.50 -0.57 10.60
N VAL A 51 1.39 -0.02 10.09
CA VAL A 51 0.54 -0.69 9.08
C VAL A 51 1.35 -1.06 7.84
N ALA A 52 2.13 -0.13 7.29
CA ALA A 52 2.96 -0.37 6.10
C ALA A 52 3.99 -1.49 6.31
N LYS A 53 4.63 -1.51 7.48
CA LYS A 53 5.57 -2.59 7.84
C LYS A 53 4.88 -3.95 7.92
N ILE A 54 3.66 -4.01 8.47
CA ILE A 54 2.89 -5.26 8.56
C ILE A 54 2.51 -5.74 7.17
N VAL A 55 1.91 -4.88 6.34
CA VAL A 55 1.47 -5.25 4.97
C VAL A 55 2.65 -5.78 4.15
N ARG A 56 3.83 -5.18 4.28
CA ARG A 56 5.04 -5.60 3.57
C ARG A 56 5.59 -6.96 4.02
N GLU A 57 5.55 -7.27 5.31
CA GLU A 57 6.14 -8.50 5.87
C GLU A 57 5.15 -9.68 6.01
N HIS A 58 3.85 -9.39 5.92
CA HIS A 58 2.78 -10.36 6.06
C HIS A 58 2.47 -11.08 4.74
N ASP A 59 1.96 -12.30 4.85
CA ASP A 59 1.63 -13.13 3.70
C ASP A 59 0.36 -12.59 3.02
N ALA A 60 0.50 -12.06 1.80
CA ALA A 60 -0.58 -11.49 1.02
C ALA A 60 -1.68 -12.50 0.64
N THR A 61 -1.44 -13.81 0.81
CA THR A 61 -2.45 -14.86 0.57
C THR A 61 -3.45 -15.01 1.72
N ILE A 62 -3.25 -14.30 2.84
CA ILE A 62 -4.11 -14.35 4.03
C ILE A 62 -5.15 -13.22 3.96
N PRO A 63 -6.46 -13.53 3.81
CA PRO A 63 -7.51 -12.53 3.53
C PRO A 63 -7.76 -11.49 4.63
N SER A 64 -7.35 -11.76 5.87
CA SER A 64 -7.76 -11.03 7.07
C SER A 64 -6.91 -9.80 7.40
N ILE A 65 -5.79 -9.57 6.71
CA ILE A 65 -4.95 -8.35 6.84
C ILE A 65 -4.90 -7.60 5.51
N ALA A 66 -5.89 -7.90 4.68
CA ALA A 66 -5.81 -7.47 3.32
C ALA A 66 -6.05 -5.97 3.21
N THR A 67 -5.23 -5.34 2.39
CA THR A 67 -5.33 -3.92 2.05
C THR A 67 -6.72 -3.53 1.58
N TRP A 68 -7.49 -4.47 1.03
CA TRP A 68 -8.89 -4.25 0.65
C TRP A 68 -9.88 -4.08 1.78
N LEU A 69 -9.53 -4.36 3.04
CA LEU A 69 -10.41 -4.07 4.18
C LEU A 69 -10.28 -2.60 4.60
N MET A 70 -9.15 -1.96 4.29
CA MET A 70 -8.91 -0.54 4.56
C MET A 70 -9.82 0.36 3.69
N ASP A 71 -10.07 1.58 4.16
CA ASP A 71 -10.72 2.61 3.36
C ASP A 71 -9.75 3.25 2.36
N ALA A 72 -10.28 3.94 1.35
CA ALA A 72 -9.50 4.53 0.27
C ALA A 72 -8.45 5.55 0.75
N ASP A 73 -8.73 6.33 1.79
CA ASP A 73 -7.79 7.32 2.33
C ASP A 73 -6.62 6.64 3.06
N SER A 74 -6.91 5.57 3.81
CA SER A 74 -5.88 4.75 4.46
C SER A 74 -4.97 4.05 3.45
N ILE A 75 -5.50 3.52 2.35
CA ILE A 75 -4.68 2.93 1.27
C ILE A 75 -3.81 4.00 0.61
N LYS A 76 -4.36 5.18 0.30
CA LYS A 76 -3.58 6.30 -0.24
C LYS A 76 -2.41 6.68 0.68
N LYS A 77 -2.65 6.77 2.00
CA LYS A 77 -1.60 7.04 3.00
C LYS A 77 -0.56 5.92 3.05
N LEU A 78 -0.99 4.66 2.97
CA LEU A 78 -0.11 3.49 2.91
C LEU A 78 0.88 3.59 1.73
N LEU A 79 0.39 3.86 0.51
CA LEU A 79 1.24 3.99 -0.68
C LEU A 79 2.25 5.13 -0.57
N ASN A 80 1.92 6.17 0.19
CA ASN A 80 2.79 7.31 0.42
C ASN A 80 3.96 7.04 1.37
N VAL A 81 3.86 6.03 2.24
CA VAL A 81 4.89 5.70 3.23
C VAL A 81 5.65 4.42 2.92
N GLU A 82 5.05 3.49 2.17
CA GLU A 82 5.69 2.24 1.75
C GLU A 82 7.07 2.43 1.10
N PRO A 83 7.31 3.45 0.24
CA PRO A 83 8.62 3.70 -0.36
C PRO A 83 9.77 3.94 0.63
N SER A 84 9.47 4.28 1.89
CA SER A 84 10.50 4.44 2.93
C SER A 84 11.23 3.14 3.28
N TYR A 85 10.62 1.98 2.97
CA TYR A 85 11.19 0.66 3.22
C TYR A 85 12.06 0.14 2.07
N TRP A 86 12.06 0.80 0.91
CA TRP A 86 12.90 0.43 -0.24
C TRP A 86 14.40 0.71 -0.04
N GLN A 87 14.81 1.37 1.06
CA GLN A 87 16.21 1.75 1.31
C GLN A 87 17.10 0.59 1.79
N ASN A 88 16.52 -0.52 2.26
CA ASN A 88 17.27 -1.71 2.69
C ASN A 88 17.39 -2.77 1.58
N LEU A 89 17.20 -2.36 0.32
CA LEU A 89 17.41 -3.21 -0.84
C LEU A 89 18.91 -3.24 -1.14
N ASP A 90 19.66 -3.98 -0.32
CA ASP A 90 21.06 -4.31 -0.58
C ASP A 90 21.16 -4.94 -1.99
N GLU A 91 22.27 -4.72 -2.69
CA GLU A 91 22.52 -5.15 -4.08
C GLU A 91 22.35 -6.68 -4.34
N GLU A 92 22.12 -7.49 -3.29
CA GLU A 92 21.80 -8.93 -3.37
C GLU A 92 20.29 -9.26 -3.30
N SER A 93 19.42 -8.28 -2.97
CA SER A 93 17.97 -8.49 -2.94
C SER A 93 17.37 -8.36 -4.35
N LEU A 94 16.81 -9.44 -4.85
CA LEU A 94 16.23 -9.61 -6.19
C LEU A 94 14.98 -8.74 -6.48
N PHE A 95 14.62 -7.78 -5.61
CA PHE A 95 13.37 -7.04 -5.68
C PHE A 95 13.63 -5.56 -5.98
N CYS A 96 13.29 -5.10 -7.18
CA CYS A 96 13.31 -3.68 -7.52
C CYS A 96 12.02 -2.97 -7.05
N ALA A 97 12.05 -1.64 -6.91
CA ALA A 97 10.90 -0.85 -6.48
C ALA A 97 9.64 -1.07 -7.34
N GLN A 98 9.81 -1.37 -8.63
CA GLN A 98 8.70 -1.70 -9.53
C GLN A 98 8.00 -3.01 -9.12
N THR A 99 8.76 -4.05 -8.78
CA THR A 99 8.21 -5.34 -8.34
C THR A 99 7.43 -5.18 -7.05
N GLU A 100 7.97 -4.44 -6.08
CA GLU A 100 7.31 -4.17 -4.80
C GLU A 100 5.98 -3.41 -4.99
N ALA A 101 6.01 -2.33 -5.78
CA ALA A 101 4.81 -1.57 -6.10
C ALA A 101 3.77 -2.40 -6.85
N HIS A 102 4.21 -3.20 -7.83
CA HIS A 102 3.33 -4.10 -8.56
C HIS A 102 2.65 -5.11 -7.64
N SER A 103 3.41 -5.78 -6.76
CA SER A 103 2.85 -6.75 -5.82
C SER A 103 1.78 -6.14 -4.91
N LEU A 104 2.03 -4.94 -4.37
CA LEU A 104 1.05 -4.27 -3.51
C LEU A 104 -0.19 -3.82 -4.29
N LEU A 105 -0.01 -3.26 -5.49
CA LEU A 105 -1.13 -2.84 -6.34
C LEU A 105 -1.96 -4.03 -6.84
N ALA A 106 -1.32 -5.14 -7.20
CA ALA A 106 -2.01 -6.38 -7.52
C ALA A 106 -2.84 -6.89 -6.33
N GLN A 107 -2.31 -6.79 -5.11
CA GLN A 107 -3.08 -7.13 -3.91
C GLN A 107 -4.31 -6.22 -3.73
N ILE A 108 -4.16 -4.91 -4.01
CA ILE A 108 -5.22 -3.91 -3.87
C ILE A 108 -6.30 -4.05 -4.96
N PHE A 109 -5.95 -4.42 -6.19
CA PHE A 109 -6.85 -4.34 -7.33
C PHE A 109 -7.26 -5.69 -7.92
N LEU A 110 -6.51 -6.77 -7.66
CA LEU A 110 -6.71 -8.08 -8.28
C LEU A 110 -7.10 -9.18 -7.29
N SER A 111 -6.94 -8.97 -5.98
CA SER A 111 -7.19 -10.04 -4.99
C SER A 111 -8.66 -10.19 -4.54
N TYR A 112 -9.55 -9.26 -4.92
CA TYR A 112 -10.98 -9.33 -4.62
C TYR A 112 -11.82 -8.66 -5.71
N GLU A 113 -13.10 -9.01 -5.81
CA GLU A 113 -14.02 -8.50 -6.83
C GLU A 113 -15.03 -7.53 -6.20
N ASP A 114 -14.64 -6.26 -6.08
CA ASP A 114 -15.55 -5.16 -5.71
C ASP A 114 -15.13 -3.89 -6.46
N ASP A 115 -15.68 -3.74 -7.67
CA ASP A 115 -15.35 -2.63 -8.58
C ASP A 115 -15.71 -1.26 -7.99
N GLU A 116 -16.75 -1.16 -7.14
CA GLU A 116 -17.16 0.11 -6.55
C GLU A 116 -16.10 0.59 -5.55
N LYS A 117 -15.65 -0.30 -4.67
CA LYS A 117 -14.56 -0.01 -3.73
C LYS A 117 -13.24 0.22 -4.45
N GLN A 118 -12.91 -0.60 -5.44
CA GLN A 118 -11.68 -0.44 -6.21
C GLN A 118 -11.64 0.88 -6.96
N LEU A 119 -12.77 1.33 -7.51
CA LEU A 119 -12.89 2.65 -8.13
C LEU A 119 -12.70 3.78 -7.11
N GLU A 120 -13.27 3.66 -5.90
CA GLU A 120 -13.06 4.62 -4.82
C GLU A 120 -11.58 4.74 -4.45
N ILE A 121 -10.90 3.61 -4.29
CA ILE A 121 -9.46 3.54 -4.00
C ILE A 121 -8.66 4.17 -5.14
N LEU A 122 -8.94 3.80 -6.39
CA LEU A 122 -8.26 4.36 -7.57
C LEU A 122 -8.39 5.89 -7.60
N LYS A 123 -9.60 6.42 -7.37
CA LYS A 123 -9.84 7.87 -7.32
C LYS A 123 -9.09 8.56 -6.20
N ALA A 124 -9.02 7.94 -5.02
CA ALA A 124 -8.25 8.50 -3.91
C ALA A 124 -6.75 8.53 -4.22
N ILE A 125 -6.22 7.52 -4.91
CA ILE A 125 -4.80 7.43 -5.30
C ILE A 125 -4.44 8.50 -6.34
N ILE A 126 -5.22 8.64 -7.42
CA ILE A 126 -4.89 9.60 -8.51
C ILE A 126 -5.06 11.06 -8.12
N GLN A 127 -5.84 11.36 -7.08
CA GLN A 127 -5.98 12.73 -6.54
C GLN A 127 -4.73 13.24 -5.83
N ASP A 128 -3.77 12.35 -5.53
CA ASP A 128 -2.50 12.68 -4.90
C ASP A 128 -1.36 12.45 -5.90
N ASP A 129 -0.52 13.47 -6.10
CA ASP A 129 0.57 13.42 -7.08
C ASP A 129 1.50 12.21 -6.83
N PHE A 130 1.80 11.91 -5.56
CA PHE A 130 2.65 10.77 -5.19
C PHE A 130 1.92 9.44 -5.34
N GLY A 131 0.61 9.39 -5.05
CA GLY A 131 -0.24 8.25 -5.38
C GLY A 131 -0.22 7.91 -6.86
N LEU A 132 -0.37 8.89 -7.75
CA LEU A 132 -0.28 8.69 -9.20
C LEU A 132 1.11 8.21 -9.63
N LEU A 133 2.18 8.78 -9.07
CA LEU A 133 3.55 8.32 -9.30
C LEU A 133 3.76 6.86 -8.87
N TYR A 134 3.22 6.47 -7.71
CA TYR A 134 3.29 5.09 -7.22
C TYR A 134 2.52 4.14 -8.14
N LEU A 135 1.29 4.51 -8.51
CA LEU A 135 0.44 3.73 -9.41
C LEU A 135 1.11 3.50 -10.77
N SER A 136 1.89 4.48 -11.23
CA SER A 136 2.56 4.44 -12.54
C SER A 136 3.87 3.65 -12.55
N LEU A 137 4.48 3.43 -11.38
CA LEU A 137 5.82 2.85 -11.23
C LEU A 137 5.99 1.47 -11.89
N PRO A 138 5.04 0.52 -11.75
CA PRO A 138 5.15 -0.81 -12.39
C PRO A 138 5.24 -0.76 -13.92
N PHE A 139 4.67 0.28 -14.54
CA PHE A 139 4.48 0.35 -15.98
C PHE A 139 5.64 1.04 -16.71
N ILE A 140 6.56 1.68 -15.98
CA ILE A 140 7.69 2.41 -16.58
C ILE A 140 8.59 1.44 -17.37
N GLY A 141 8.87 1.78 -18.61
CA GLY A 141 9.75 1.01 -19.49
C GLY A 141 9.10 -0.20 -20.16
N HIS A 142 7.82 -0.45 -19.91
CA HIS A 142 7.02 -1.46 -20.61
C HIS A 142 6.36 -0.87 -21.86
N ASP A 143 6.34 -1.66 -22.94
CA ASP A 143 5.62 -1.31 -24.17
C ASP A 143 4.27 -2.04 -24.20
N PHE A 144 3.19 -1.26 -24.14
CA PHE A 144 1.81 -1.75 -24.12
C PHE A 144 1.11 -1.57 -25.48
N SER A 145 1.84 -1.22 -26.53
CA SER A 145 1.28 -1.00 -27.87
C SER A 145 0.67 -2.26 -28.49
N GLU A 146 1.15 -3.44 -28.09
CA GLU A 146 0.68 -4.76 -28.53
C GLU A 146 -0.27 -5.43 -27.52
N LEU A 147 -0.82 -4.71 -26.53
CA LEU A 147 -1.79 -5.29 -25.61
C LEU A 147 -3.02 -5.85 -26.35
N GLU A 148 -3.17 -7.18 -26.32
CA GLU A 148 -4.33 -7.87 -26.85
C GLU A 148 -5.45 -7.86 -25.81
N TYR A 149 -6.44 -7.00 -26.02
CA TYR A 149 -7.59 -6.81 -25.12
C TYR A 149 -8.58 -7.99 -25.11
N ASP A 150 -8.49 -8.88 -26.10
CA ASP A 150 -9.39 -10.01 -26.28
C ASP A 150 -8.81 -11.35 -25.75
N GLU A 151 -7.55 -11.35 -25.28
CA GLU A 151 -6.91 -12.53 -24.68
C GLU A 151 -7.03 -12.53 -23.15
N GLU A 152 -7.25 -13.72 -22.57
CA GLU A 152 -7.18 -13.92 -21.11
C GLU A 152 -5.75 -13.61 -20.63
N GLN A 153 -5.62 -12.56 -19.81
CA GLN A 153 -4.32 -12.19 -19.24
C GLN A 153 -3.84 -13.22 -18.22
N VAL A 154 -2.53 -13.28 -18.03
CA VAL A 154 -1.94 -14.08 -16.96
C VAL A 154 -2.34 -13.44 -15.62
N SER A 155 -2.97 -14.23 -14.75
CA SER A 155 -3.39 -13.74 -13.44
C SER A 155 -2.20 -13.22 -12.62
N GLY A 156 -2.35 -12.03 -12.05
CA GLY A 156 -1.35 -11.28 -11.33
C GLY A 156 -0.32 -10.59 -12.22
N SER A 157 -0.53 -10.45 -13.53
CA SER A 157 0.42 -9.77 -14.42
C SER A 157 0.27 -8.25 -14.40
N ILE A 158 1.31 -7.56 -14.88
CA ILE A 158 1.32 -6.10 -15.03
C ILE A 158 0.23 -5.67 -16.02
N GLU A 159 0.01 -6.45 -17.08
CA GLU A 159 -1.03 -6.24 -18.07
C GLU A 159 -2.43 -6.37 -17.47
N GLU A 160 -2.69 -7.39 -16.65
CA GLU A 160 -3.96 -7.55 -15.96
C GLU A 160 -4.23 -6.36 -15.04
N LEU A 161 -3.23 -5.92 -14.26
CA LEU A 161 -3.35 -4.74 -13.41
C LEU A 161 -3.68 -3.48 -14.21
N LEU A 162 -3.00 -3.27 -15.34
CA LEU A 162 -3.23 -2.12 -16.20
C LEU A 162 -4.63 -2.13 -16.83
N LEU A 163 -5.10 -3.29 -17.29
CA LEU A 163 -6.44 -3.46 -17.82
C LEU A 163 -7.51 -3.29 -16.74
N LYS A 164 -7.24 -3.72 -15.51
CA LYS A 164 -8.12 -3.49 -14.37
C LYS A 164 -8.25 -1.98 -14.06
N ILE A 165 -7.15 -1.22 -14.07
CA ILE A 165 -7.22 0.24 -13.92
C ILE A 165 -8.06 0.86 -15.04
N LYS A 166 -7.85 0.43 -16.28
CA LYS A 166 -8.61 0.91 -17.45
C LYS A 166 -10.10 0.59 -17.37
N SER A 167 -10.48 -0.59 -16.87
CA SER A 167 -11.88 -0.99 -16.75
C SER A 167 -12.61 -0.22 -15.63
N LEU A 168 -11.89 0.15 -14.57
CA LEU A 168 -12.41 0.97 -13.49
C LEU A 168 -12.56 2.44 -13.90
N ASP A 169 -11.53 3.05 -14.49
CA ASP A 169 -11.54 4.46 -14.89
C ASP A 169 -10.57 4.72 -16.08
N GLU A 170 -11.15 5.08 -17.22
CA GLU A 170 -10.38 5.34 -18.45
C GLU A 170 -9.52 6.61 -18.35
N GLU A 171 -9.95 7.61 -17.57
CA GLU A 171 -9.18 8.84 -17.35
C GLU A 171 -7.95 8.56 -16.50
N ALA A 172 -8.13 7.82 -15.40
CA ALA A 172 -7.03 7.36 -14.55
C ALA A 172 -5.99 6.54 -15.34
N TYR A 173 -6.45 5.64 -16.21
CA TYR A 173 -5.57 4.88 -17.10
C TYR A 173 -4.72 5.79 -17.99
N ARG A 174 -5.30 6.84 -18.58
CA ARG A 174 -4.57 7.77 -19.45
C ARG A 174 -3.52 8.55 -18.68
N GLU A 175 -3.82 8.96 -17.44
CA GLU A 175 -2.85 9.64 -16.58
C GLU A 175 -1.67 8.73 -16.21
N VAL A 176 -1.96 7.49 -15.80
CA VAL A 176 -0.94 6.47 -15.51
C VAL A 176 -0.04 6.24 -16.71
N MET A 177 -0.61 6.10 -17.91
CA MET A 177 0.15 5.92 -19.16
C MET A 177 0.99 7.16 -19.52
N ALA A 178 0.47 8.37 -19.27
CA ALA A 178 1.21 9.59 -19.50
C ALA A 178 2.43 9.69 -18.57
N VAL A 179 2.28 9.33 -17.30
CA VAL A 179 3.37 9.33 -16.33
C VAL A 179 4.38 8.23 -16.64
N SER A 180 3.93 7.01 -16.95
CA SER A 180 4.82 5.88 -17.24
C SER A 180 5.65 6.08 -18.51
N THR A 181 5.11 6.78 -19.51
CA THR A 181 5.80 7.09 -20.78
C THR A 181 6.81 8.23 -20.64
N ASN A 182 6.50 9.25 -19.82
CA ASN A 182 7.34 10.43 -19.68
C ASN A 182 8.34 10.34 -18.51
N GLY A 183 8.04 9.50 -17.52
CA GLY A 183 8.86 9.31 -16.34
C GLY A 183 10.04 8.37 -16.58
N THR A 184 11.07 8.51 -15.76
CA THR A 184 12.13 7.51 -15.64
C THR A 184 12.02 6.83 -14.29
N LEU A 185 12.41 5.56 -14.23
CA LEU A 185 12.37 4.77 -13.01
C LEU A 185 13.11 5.47 -11.87
N GLU A 186 14.34 5.92 -12.14
CA GLU A 186 15.18 6.61 -11.17
C GLU A 186 14.53 7.88 -10.60
N ASN A 187 13.90 8.70 -11.46
CA ASN A 187 13.29 9.96 -11.02
C ASN A 187 12.04 9.71 -10.16
N ILE A 188 11.17 8.78 -10.58
CA ILE A 188 9.93 8.47 -9.88
C ILE A 188 10.25 7.79 -8.54
N GLU A 189 11.16 6.82 -8.54
CA GLU A 189 11.59 6.14 -7.32
C GLU A 189 12.20 7.13 -6.31
N ALA A 190 13.08 8.03 -6.77
CA ALA A 190 13.66 9.05 -5.91
C ALA A 190 12.61 10.01 -5.34
N ALA A 191 11.62 10.41 -6.13
CA ALA A 191 10.52 11.27 -5.67
C ALA A 191 9.68 10.58 -4.58
N LEU A 192 9.31 9.32 -4.81
CA LEU A 192 8.54 8.50 -3.86
C LEU A 192 9.30 8.27 -2.56
N LYS A 193 10.59 7.87 -2.64
CA LYS A 193 11.46 7.71 -1.46
C LYS A 193 11.58 9.01 -0.67
N ASN A 194 11.77 10.14 -1.34
CA ASN A 194 11.89 11.43 -0.68
C ASN A 194 10.60 11.87 0.02
N ASN A 195 9.44 11.61 -0.58
CA ASN A 195 8.15 11.88 0.05
C ASN A 195 7.95 11.00 1.29
N ALA A 196 8.12 9.69 1.15
CA ALA A 196 7.94 8.74 2.23
C ALA A 196 8.87 9.02 3.43
N ASN A 197 10.13 9.36 3.17
CA ASN A 197 11.07 9.72 4.22
C ASN A 197 10.70 11.02 4.94
N LYS A 198 10.17 12.03 4.25
CA LYS A 198 9.67 13.25 4.89
C LYS A 198 8.51 12.94 5.83
N GLN A 199 7.56 12.14 5.37
CA GLN A 199 6.42 11.72 6.21
C GLN A 199 6.86 10.93 7.43
N ARG A 200 7.87 10.05 7.28
CA ARG A 200 8.46 9.31 8.40
C ARG A 200 9.10 10.23 9.44
N VAL A 201 9.85 11.25 9.01
CA VAL A 201 10.47 12.21 9.94
C VAL A 201 9.42 13.01 10.68
N THR A 202 8.39 13.51 9.99
CA THR A 202 7.29 14.26 10.61
C THR A 202 6.53 13.43 11.65
N ALA A 203 6.29 12.15 11.37
CA ALA A 203 5.64 11.25 12.33
C ALA A 203 6.48 11.05 13.62
N VAL A 204 7.80 10.89 13.49
CA VAL A 204 8.71 10.75 14.63
C VAL A 204 8.78 12.04 15.46
N GLU A 205 8.80 13.21 14.81
CA GLU A 205 8.81 14.50 15.52
C GLU A 205 7.53 14.70 16.36
N MET A 206 6.36 14.34 15.81
CA MET A 206 5.08 14.42 16.54
C MET A 206 5.02 13.50 17.76
N ASP A 207 5.52 12.26 17.65
CA ASP A 207 5.60 11.31 18.77
C ASP A 207 6.53 11.82 19.90
N THR A 208 7.57 12.58 19.56
CA THR A 208 8.48 13.15 20.56
C THR A 208 7.92 14.38 21.25
N ASP A 209 7.14 15.21 20.58
CA ASP A 209 6.57 16.44 21.16
C ASP A 209 5.51 16.14 22.25
N ASP A 210 4.75 15.06 22.11
CA ASP A 210 3.78 14.60 23.12
C ASP A 210 4.46 14.06 24.41
N MET A 211 5.73 13.68 24.35
CA MET A 211 6.51 13.28 25.53
C MET A 211 7.11 14.44 26.33
N PHE A 212 7.05 15.68 25.81
CA PHE A 212 7.60 16.88 26.46
C PHE A 212 6.54 17.95 26.80
N ALA A 213 5.25 17.62 26.75
CA ALA A 213 4.21 18.50 27.27
C ALA A 213 4.44 18.73 28.79
N PRO A 214 4.57 19.98 29.27
CA PRO A 214 4.82 20.24 30.68
C PRO A 214 3.60 19.85 31.53
N LEU A 215 3.84 19.03 32.55
CA LEU A 215 2.90 18.63 33.61
C LEU A 215 2.32 19.84 34.37
#